data_AF-A0AAE9I566-F1
#
_entry.id   AF-A0AAE9I566-F1
#
_cell.length_a   1.000
_cell.length_b   1.000
_cell.length_c   1.000
_cell.angle_alpha   90.00
_cell.angle_beta   90.00
_cell.angle_gamma   90.00
#
_symmetry.space_group_name_H-M   'P 1'
#
loop_
_entity.id
_entity.type
_entity.pdbx_description
1 polymer ?
#
loop_
_entity_poly.entity_id
_entity_poly.type
_entity_poly.pdbx_seq_one_letter_code
_entity_poly.pdbx_strand_id
1 'polypeptide(L)'
;MTTPNNKACCNYKSNTASPRSYLRYFERVAFARNLAQIHIALAELVPRLLGRGQAPEVVANDLAQLAPRGLADAVLPVVNERAMAMRGAA
;
A
#
# COMPACT_ATOMS: atom_id res chain seq x y z
N MET A 1 -27.26 -40.07 -17.92
CA MET A 1 -25.99 -39.34 -17.80
C MET A 1 -26.22 -38.10 -16.96
N THR A 2 -25.80 -38.13 -15.71
CA THR A 2 -25.90 -37.01 -14.76
C THR A 2 -24.57 -36.29 -14.73
N THR A 3 -24.55 -35.02 -15.16
CA THR A 3 -23.40 -34.14 -15.13
C THR A 3 -23.03 -33.79 -13.68
N PRO A 4 -21.76 -33.94 -13.25
CA PRO A 4 -21.36 -33.58 -11.90
C PRO A 4 -21.31 -32.06 -11.76
N ASN A 5 -22.12 -31.52 -10.85
CA ASN A 5 -22.16 -30.11 -10.49
C ASN A 5 -20.87 -29.73 -9.76
N ASN A 6 -19.89 -29.25 -10.51
CA ASN A 6 -18.59 -28.87 -10.00
C ASN A 6 -18.69 -27.50 -9.30
N LYS A 7 -19.24 -27.47 -8.07
CA LYS A 7 -19.19 -26.30 -7.17
C LYS A 7 -17.79 -26.11 -6.56
N ALA A 8 -16.75 -26.38 -7.34
CA ALA A 8 -15.37 -26.16 -6.99
C ALA A 8 -14.91 -24.83 -7.57
N CYS A 9 -15.48 -23.72 -7.12
CA CYS A 9 -14.87 -22.43 -7.39
C CYS A 9 -15.18 -21.46 -6.26
N CYS A 10 -14.09 -20.94 -5.70
CA CYS A 10 -14.05 -19.69 -4.96
C CYS A 10 -14.41 -19.76 -3.47
N ASN A 11 -13.84 -20.75 -2.75
CA ASN A 11 -13.55 -20.62 -1.33
C ASN A 11 -12.26 -19.76 -1.12
N TYR A 12 -12.18 -18.60 -1.78
CA TYR A 12 -11.09 -17.67 -1.57
C TYR A 12 -11.37 -16.97 -0.24
N LYS A 13 -10.59 -17.36 0.77
CA LYS A 13 -10.57 -16.82 2.13
C LYS A 13 -11.11 -15.38 2.22
N SER A 14 -12.25 -15.25 2.90
CA SER A 14 -12.95 -14.03 3.28
C SER A 14 -12.16 -13.06 4.18
N ASN A 15 -10.85 -13.28 4.37
CA ASN A 15 -10.00 -12.53 5.30
C ASN A 15 -8.80 -11.82 4.66
N THR A 16 -8.58 -11.96 3.36
CA THR A 16 -7.66 -11.07 2.64
C THR A 16 -8.44 -9.89 2.13
N ALA A 17 -8.47 -8.79 2.90
CA ALA A 17 -9.03 -7.52 2.44
C ALA A 17 -8.48 -7.21 1.04
N SER A 18 -9.38 -7.26 0.05
CA SER A 18 -9.08 -7.22 -1.38
C SER A 18 -8.10 -6.09 -1.70
N PRO A 19 -7.11 -6.31 -2.59
CA PRO A 19 -6.18 -5.27 -3.04
C PRO A 19 -6.91 -3.97 -3.47
N ARG A 20 -8.13 -4.12 -3.99
CA ARG A 20 -8.99 -2.99 -4.40
C ARG A 20 -9.30 -2.01 -3.28
N SER A 21 -9.38 -2.47 -2.03
CA SER A 21 -9.66 -1.60 -0.88
C SER A 21 -8.56 -0.56 -0.63
N TYR A 22 -7.35 -0.77 -1.19
CA TYR A 22 -6.23 0.15 -1.05
C TYR A 22 -5.96 1.01 -2.28
N LEU A 23 -6.60 0.70 -3.43
CA LEU A 23 -6.40 1.44 -4.68
C LEU A 23 -6.58 2.95 -4.49
N ARG A 24 -7.61 3.37 -3.73
CA ARG A 24 -7.85 4.78 -3.44
C ARG A 24 -6.68 5.49 -2.77
N TYR A 25 -5.87 4.79 -1.98
CA TYR A 25 -4.71 5.40 -1.32
C TYR A 25 -3.52 5.49 -2.28
N PHE A 26 -3.30 4.47 -3.12
CA PHE A 26 -2.30 4.50 -4.17
C PHE A 26 -2.60 5.59 -5.21
N GLU A 27 -3.88 5.75 -5.59
CA GLU A 27 -4.35 6.83 -6.46
C GLU A 27 -4.04 8.21 -5.85
N ARG A 28 -4.22 8.40 -4.54
CA ARG A 28 -3.87 9.67 -3.87
C ARG A 28 -2.39 10.00 -3.97
N VAL A 29 -1.50 9.00 -3.94
CA VAL A 29 -0.05 9.20 -4.16
C VAL A 29 0.22 9.55 -5.63
N ALA A 30 -0.38 8.81 -6.56
CA ALA A 30 -0.18 9.00 -8.00
C ALA A 30 -0.72 10.35 -8.52
N PHE A 31 -1.83 10.84 -7.98
CA PHE A 31 -2.44 12.11 -8.37
C PHE A 31 -1.94 13.32 -7.56
N ALA A 32 -1.02 13.12 -6.62
CA ALA A 32 -0.46 14.23 -5.86
C ALA A 32 0.32 15.17 -6.78
N ARG A 33 0.08 16.48 -6.65
CA ARG A 33 0.69 17.50 -7.52
C ARG A 33 1.80 18.28 -6.84
N ASN A 34 1.97 18.09 -5.53
CA ASN A 34 2.98 18.77 -4.74
C ASN A 34 3.43 17.90 -3.57
N LEU A 35 4.54 18.31 -2.95
CA LEU A 35 5.17 17.62 -1.84
C LEU A 35 4.21 17.44 -0.64
N ALA A 36 3.42 18.46 -0.30
CA ALA A 36 2.47 18.38 0.81
C ALA A 36 1.39 17.30 0.60
N GLN A 37 0.85 17.21 -0.62
CA GLN A 37 -0.12 16.18 -0.98
C GLN A 37 0.47 14.77 -0.93
N ILE A 38 1.74 14.62 -1.35
CA ILE A 38 2.48 13.35 -1.20
C ILE A 38 2.63 12.99 0.27
N HIS A 39 3.07 13.91 1.13
CA HIS A 39 3.22 13.63 2.56
C HIS A 39 1.91 13.16 3.19
N ILE A 40 0.78 13.81 2.87
CA ILE A 40 -0.54 13.41 3.37
C ILE A 40 -0.94 12.02 2.86
N ALA A 41 -0.77 11.76 1.56
CA ALA A 41 -1.11 10.47 0.96
C ALA A 41 -0.25 9.33 1.53
N LEU A 42 1.05 9.57 1.70
CA LEU A 42 1.99 8.61 2.30
C LEU A 42 1.69 8.39 3.79
N ALA A 43 1.35 9.44 4.55
CA ALA A 43 0.98 9.32 5.96
C ALA A 43 -0.21 8.39 6.19
N GLU A 44 -1.15 8.34 5.24
CA GLU A 44 -2.25 7.39 5.28
C GLU A 44 -1.86 5.99 4.78
N LEU A 45 -1.12 5.90 3.68
CA LEU A 45 -0.87 4.62 3.01
C LEU A 45 0.20 3.79 3.72
N VAL A 46 1.32 4.39 4.10
CA VAL A 46 2.49 3.69 4.63
C VAL A 46 2.18 2.87 5.89
N PRO A 47 1.49 3.38 6.93
CA PRO A 47 1.18 2.58 8.12
C PRO A 47 0.31 1.36 7.82
N ARG A 48 -0.55 1.45 6.80
CA ARG A 48 -1.42 0.34 6.38
C ARG A 48 -0.64 -0.76 5.66
N LEU A 49 0.38 -0.40 4.89
CA LEU A 49 1.27 -1.34 4.22
C LEU A 49 2.23 -2.02 5.21
N LEU A 50 2.83 -1.23 6.10
CA LEU A 50 3.69 -1.74 7.17
C LEU A 50 2.92 -2.62 8.16
N GLY A 51 1.71 -2.23 8.56
CA GLY A 51 0.84 -3.03 9.43
C GLY A 51 0.39 -4.36 8.82
N ARG A 52 0.53 -4.54 7.50
CA ARG A 52 0.33 -5.83 6.80
C ARG A 52 1.58 -6.70 6.75
N GLY A 53 2.69 -6.25 7.33
CA GLY A 53 3.96 -6.95 7.34
C GLY A 53 4.80 -6.75 6.07
N GLN A 54 4.51 -5.74 5.26
CA GLN A 54 5.41 -5.41 4.15
C GLN A 54 6.72 -4.80 4.66
N ALA A 55 7.82 -5.19 4.04
CA ALA A 55 9.13 -4.62 4.35
C ALA A 55 9.18 -3.13 3.94
N PRO A 56 9.74 -2.24 4.77
CA PRO A 56 9.82 -0.81 4.49
C PRO A 56 10.49 -0.49 3.15
N GLU A 57 11.50 -1.27 2.77
CA GLU A 57 12.26 -1.09 1.53
C GLU A 57 11.38 -1.36 0.30
N VAL A 58 10.52 -2.39 0.38
CA VAL A 58 9.56 -2.73 -0.67
C VAL A 58 8.51 -1.64 -0.77
N VAL A 59 7.98 -1.17 0.37
CA VAL A 59 7.00 -0.08 0.40
C VAL A 59 7.57 1.20 -0.21
N ALA A 60 8.81 1.55 0.12
CA ALA A 60 9.46 2.73 -0.44
C ALA A 60 9.67 2.62 -1.95
N ASN A 61 10.11 1.45 -2.44
CA ASN A 61 10.33 1.24 -3.87
C ASN A 61 9.00 1.32 -4.66
N ASP A 62 7.96 0.62 -4.21
CA ASP A 62 6.65 0.60 -4.87
C ASP A 62 6.02 2.00 -4.90
N LEU A 63 6.14 2.76 -3.81
CA LEU A 63 5.59 4.12 -3.72
C LEU A 63 6.42 5.13 -4.51
N ALA A 64 7.74 4.94 -4.62
CA ALA A 64 8.60 5.77 -5.46
C ALA A 64 8.27 5.60 -6.95
N GLN A 65 7.86 4.40 -7.39
CA GLN A 65 7.38 4.16 -8.75
C GLN A 65 6.03 4.84 -9.04
N LEU A 66 5.20 5.03 -8.02
CA LEU A 66 3.90 5.69 -8.12
C LEU A 66 3.98 7.21 -7.98
N ALA A 67 5.02 7.72 -7.32
CA ALA A 67 5.18 9.15 -7.12
C ALA A 67 5.43 9.89 -8.45
N PRO A 68 4.89 11.11 -8.61
CA PRO A 68 5.21 11.97 -9.75
C PRO A 68 6.73 12.16 -9.91
N ARG A 69 7.19 12.24 -11.17
CA ARG A 69 8.60 12.51 -11.50
C ARG A 69 9.10 13.76 -10.76
N GLY A 70 10.21 13.63 -10.04
CA GLY A 70 10.79 14.69 -9.21
C GLY A 70 10.37 14.67 -7.74
N LEU A 71 9.43 13.79 -7.36
CA LEU A 71 8.98 13.63 -5.96
C LEU A 71 9.22 12.21 -5.40
N ALA A 72 9.79 11.31 -6.20
CA ALA A 72 10.14 9.95 -5.79
C ALA A 72 11.13 9.93 -4.60
N ASP A 73 12.10 10.86 -4.60
CA ASP A 73 13.09 10.98 -3.51
C ASP A 73 12.46 11.40 -2.18
N ALA A 74 11.28 12.02 -2.20
CA ALA A 74 10.55 12.41 -1.00
C ALA A 74 9.82 11.22 -0.34
N VAL A 75 9.71 10.08 -1.02
CA VAL A 75 8.98 8.90 -0.51
C VAL A 75 9.80 8.15 0.53
N LEU A 76 11.09 7.90 0.25
CA LEU A 76 11.97 7.09 1.10
C LEU A 76 12.10 7.63 2.53
N PRO A 77 12.33 8.94 2.77
CA PRO A 77 12.42 9.50 4.12
C PRO A 77 11.13 9.28 4.92
N VAL A 78 9.97 9.48 4.27
CA VAL A 78 8.65 9.34 4.92
C VAL A 78 8.37 7.89 5.29
N VAL A 79 8.73 6.95 4.42
CA VAL A 79 8.57 5.52 4.72
C VAL A 79 9.45 5.09 5.89
N ASN A 80 10.72 5.52 5.90
CA ASN A 80 11.65 5.23 6.98
C ASN A 80 11.20 5.82 8.32
N GLU A 81 10.78 7.09 8.34
CA GLU A 81 10.26 7.74 9.54
C GLU A 81 9.06 6.98 10.12
N ARG A 82 8.12 6.56 9.26
CA ARG A 82 6.94 5.79 9.69
C ARG A 82 7.27 4.37 10.14
N ALA A 83 8.23 3.71 9.50
CA ALA A 83 8.72 2.40 9.92
C ALA A 83 9.41 2.47 11.28
N MET A 84 10.21 3.50 11.53
CA MET A 84 10.84 3.74 12.83
C MET A 84 9.81 4.06 13.91
N ALA A 85 8.81 4.90 13.62
CA ALA A 85 7.73 5.21 14.55
C ALA A 85 6.90 3.97 14.94
N MET A 86 6.65 3.04 14.01
CA MET A 86 5.97 1.78 14.34
C MET A 86 6.83 0.81 15.15
N ARG A 87 8.17 0.86 15.02
CA ARG A 87 9.09 0.06 15.86
C ARG A 87 9.29 0.64 17.26
N GLY A 88 9.25 1.97 17.41
CA GLY A 88 9.41 2.66 18.70
C GLY A 88 8.15 2.71 19.57
N ALA A 89 7.00 2.30 19.03
CA ALA A 89 5.72 2.22 19.75
C ALA A 89 5.48 0.84 20.40
N ALA A 90 6.51 -0.01 20.48
CA ALA A 90 6.49 -1.35 21.06
C ALA A 90 7.14 -1.38 22.46
#